data_AF-A0A662I435-F1
#
_entry.id   AF-A0A662I435-F1
#
_cell.length_a   1.000
_cell.length_b   1.000
_cell.length_c   1.000
_cell.angle_alpha   90.00
_cell.angle_beta   90.00
_cell.angle_gamma   90.00
#
_symmetry.space_group_name_H-M   'P 1'
#
loop_
_entity.id
_entity.type
_entity.pdbx_description
1 polymer ?
#
loop_
_entity_poly.entity_id
_entity_poly.type
_entity_poly.pdbx_seq_one_letter_code
_entity_poly.pdbx_strand_id
1 'polypeptide(L)'
;LTKHQPWPYAFKYDTKAFGNAPIERFVEALRAEGVPCSRIDHPPLHMTLAQGPVGRVKRRNRYPIAEKAVEEVVTIPQWVFLASKEDMDDIVEAITKIQKHASEL
;
A
#
# COMPACT_ATOMS: atom_id res chain seq x y z
N LEU A 1 -25.42 -8.46 -1.81
CA LEU A 1 -23.95 -8.36 -1.79
C LEU A 1 -23.38 -9.30 -2.85
N THR A 2 -23.09 -8.77 -4.03
CA THR A 2 -22.70 -9.54 -5.22
C THR A 2 -21.19 -9.79 -5.23
N LYS A 3 -20.81 -11.07 -5.02
CA LYS A 3 -19.56 -11.76 -5.42
C LYS A 3 -18.17 -11.24 -5.01
N HIS A 4 -18.00 -10.00 -4.59
CA HIS A 4 -16.68 -9.45 -4.21
C HIS A 4 -16.67 -9.09 -2.72
N GLN A 5 -15.74 -9.69 -2.00
CA GLN A 5 -15.57 -9.49 -0.55
C GLN A 5 -15.22 -8.02 -0.25
N PRO A 6 -15.63 -7.49 0.92
CA PRO A 6 -15.35 -6.12 1.35
C PRO A 6 -13.89 -6.00 1.85
N TRP A 7 -12.93 -6.31 1.00
CA TRP A 7 -11.51 -6.11 1.27
C TRP A 7 -11.00 -4.89 0.51
N PRO A 8 -10.09 -4.10 1.10
CA PRO A 8 -9.40 -3.04 0.39
C PRO A 8 -8.72 -3.57 -0.88
N TYR A 9 -8.74 -2.77 -1.93
CA TYR A 9 -7.97 -3.03 -3.14
C TYR A 9 -6.50 -2.74 -2.84
N ALA A 10 -5.62 -3.70 -3.12
CA ALA A 10 -4.20 -3.58 -2.90
C ALA A 10 -3.45 -3.60 -4.23
N PHE A 11 -2.48 -2.69 -4.39
CA PHE A 11 -1.57 -2.69 -5.53
C PHE A 11 -0.13 -2.45 -5.08
N LYS A 12 0.81 -2.88 -5.93
CA LYS A 12 2.23 -2.75 -5.66
C LYS A 12 2.74 -1.38 -6.13
N TYR A 13 3.43 -0.66 -5.26
CA TYR A 13 4.19 0.54 -5.55
C TYR A 13 5.59 0.16 -6.07
N ASP A 14 5.96 0.69 -7.23
CA ASP A 14 7.30 0.54 -7.81
C ASP A 14 8.07 1.85 -7.63
N THR A 15 8.96 1.90 -6.65
CA THR A 15 9.76 3.09 -6.33
C THR A 15 10.51 3.62 -7.56
N LYS A 16 10.94 2.75 -8.49
CA LYS A 16 11.69 3.16 -9.70
C LYS A 16 10.84 4.00 -10.65
N ALA A 17 9.52 3.76 -10.68
CA ALA A 17 8.60 4.55 -11.48
C ALA A 17 8.35 5.95 -10.91
N PHE A 18 8.79 6.20 -9.67
CA PHE A 18 8.54 7.44 -8.91
C PHE A 18 9.84 8.01 -8.32
N GLY A 19 10.93 8.01 -9.10
CA GLY A 19 12.18 8.69 -8.68
C GLY A 19 12.91 8.03 -7.50
N ASN A 20 12.58 6.78 -7.17
CA ASN A 20 13.01 6.08 -5.95
C ASN A 20 12.51 6.71 -4.64
N ALA A 21 11.41 7.48 -4.70
CA ALA A 21 10.78 8.01 -3.50
C ALA A 21 10.27 6.87 -2.59
N PRO A 22 10.27 7.05 -1.26
CA PRO A 22 9.71 6.08 -0.33
C PRO A 22 8.18 6.04 -0.44
N ILE A 23 7.58 4.88 -0.16
CA ILE A 23 6.12 4.66 -0.27
C ILE A 23 5.30 5.65 0.56
N GLU A 24 5.84 6.11 1.69
CA GLU A 24 5.20 7.12 2.54
C GLU A 24 4.93 8.41 1.78
N ARG A 25 5.89 8.88 0.97
CA ARG A 25 5.74 10.10 0.16
C ARG A 25 4.71 9.95 -0.93
N PHE A 26 4.69 8.79 -1.57
CA PHE A 26 3.65 8.47 -2.54
C PHE A 26 2.25 8.45 -1.88
N VAL A 27 2.10 7.84 -0.70
CA VAL A 27 0.82 7.79 0.03
C VAL A 27 0.40 9.19 0.50
N GLU A 28 1.32 10.02 0.96
CA GLU A 28 1.06 11.41 1.33
C GLU A 28 0.59 12.23 0.11
N ALA A 29 1.28 12.11 -1.03
CA ALA A 29 0.92 12.80 -2.26
C ALA A 29 -0.45 12.33 -2.79
N LEU A 30 -0.71 11.03 -2.80
CA LEU A 30 -1.98 10.47 -3.27
C LEU A 30 -3.17 10.91 -2.40
N ARG A 31 -2.95 11.00 -1.08
CA ARG A 31 -3.94 11.60 -0.16
C ARG A 31 -4.12 13.10 -0.39
N ALA A 32 -3.06 13.82 -0.74
CA ALA A 32 -3.14 15.26 -1.05
C ALA A 32 -3.93 15.53 -2.35
N GLU A 33 -3.89 14.62 -3.31
CA GLU A 33 -4.79 14.62 -4.49
C GLU A 33 -6.24 14.20 -4.15
N GLY A 34 -6.53 13.88 -2.88
CA GLY A 34 -7.88 13.56 -2.39
C GLY A 34 -8.23 12.07 -2.43
N VAL A 35 -7.30 11.19 -2.82
CA VAL A 35 -7.55 9.75 -2.92
C VAL A 35 -7.31 9.08 -1.55
N PRO A 36 -8.34 8.45 -0.94
CA PRO A 36 -8.17 7.73 0.31
C PRO A 36 -7.33 6.46 0.10
N CYS A 37 -6.14 6.41 0.69
CA CYS A 37 -5.27 5.23 0.64
C CYS A 37 -4.43 5.07 1.90
N SER A 38 -3.88 3.88 2.11
CA SER A 38 -2.98 3.55 3.24
C SER A 38 -1.93 2.54 2.84
N ARG A 39 -0.78 2.56 3.53
CA ARG A 39 0.18 1.45 3.50
C ARG A 39 -0.28 0.31 4.40
N ILE A 40 0.30 -0.87 4.24
CA ILE A 40 0.18 -1.94 5.24
C ILE A 40 0.86 -1.44 6.53
N ASP A 41 0.12 -1.41 7.64
CA ASP A 41 0.57 -0.85 8.92
C ASP A 41 1.01 -1.91 9.94
N HIS A 42 0.78 -3.19 9.63
CA HIS A 42 1.20 -4.32 10.46
C HIS A 42 2.35 -5.12 9.83
N PRO A 43 3.32 -5.62 10.61
CA PRO A 43 4.30 -6.54 10.09
C PRO A 43 3.68 -7.93 9.82
N PRO A 44 4.28 -8.75 8.95
CA PRO A 44 3.82 -10.10 8.68
C PRO A 44 3.70 -10.96 9.95
N LEU A 45 2.81 -11.95 9.88
CA LEU A 45 2.46 -12.78 11.03
C LEU A 45 3.66 -13.46 11.71
N HIS A 46 4.68 -13.88 10.95
CA HIS A 46 5.88 -14.52 11.53
C HIS A 46 6.74 -13.57 12.39
N MET A 47 6.56 -12.27 12.23
CA MET A 47 7.23 -11.24 13.04
C MET A 47 6.42 -10.86 14.28
N THR A 48 5.10 -11.07 14.27
CA THR A 48 4.19 -10.71 15.37
C THR A 48 3.88 -11.87 16.32
N LEU A 49 3.99 -13.13 15.89
CA LEU A 49 3.72 -14.34 16.69
C LEU A 49 4.75 -14.63 17.80
N ALA A 50 5.47 -13.62 18.30
CA ALA A 50 6.45 -13.76 19.38
C ALA A 50 5.83 -14.01 20.78
N GLN A 51 4.61 -14.56 20.88
CA GLN A 51 3.96 -14.96 22.15
C GLN A 51 4.51 -16.29 22.70
N GLY A 52 5.82 -16.54 22.56
CA GLY A 52 6.52 -17.63 23.22
C GLY A 52 7.57 -17.06 24.18
N PRO A 53 8.03 -17.82 25.19
CA PRO A 53 9.06 -17.35 26.11
C PRO A 53 10.24 -16.77 25.34
N VAL A 54 10.65 -15.55 25.74
CA VAL A 54 11.69 -14.74 25.11
C VAL A 54 12.91 -15.60 24.84
N GLY A 55 13.24 -15.83 23.56
CA GLY A 55 14.41 -16.62 23.14
C GLY A 55 14.14 -17.85 22.26
N ARG A 56 12.89 -18.32 22.09
CA ARG A 56 12.59 -19.45 21.18
C ARG A 56 12.27 -19.06 19.73
N VAL A 57 11.78 -17.84 19.49
CA VAL A 57 11.48 -17.37 18.13
C VAL A 57 12.75 -16.79 17.51
N LYS A 58 13.52 -17.64 16.83
CA LYS A 58 14.59 -17.15 15.95
C LYS A 58 13.94 -16.39 14.80
N ARG A 59 14.06 -15.06 14.80
CA ARG A 59 13.80 -14.20 13.62
C ARG A 59 14.75 -14.63 12.50
N ARG A 60 14.34 -15.63 11.73
CA ARG A 60 15.00 -15.99 10.47
C ARG A 60 14.28 -15.20 9.38
N ASN A 61 15.05 -14.56 8.49
CA ASN A 61 14.55 -13.98 7.25
C ASN A 61 13.99 -15.10 6.35
N ARG A 62 12.82 -15.60 6.71
CA ARG A 62 12.21 -16.81 6.15
C ARG A 62 11.18 -16.45 5.08
N TYR A 63 10.67 -15.22 5.11
CA TYR A 63 9.60 -14.75 4.23
C TYR A 63 9.91 -13.35 3.69
N PRO A 64 10.97 -13.20 2.88
CA PRO A 64 11.43 -11.90 2.38
C PRO A 64 10.37 -11.15 1.56
N ILE A 65 9.49 -11.87 0.87
CA ILE A 65 8.39 -11.27 0.09
C ILE A 65 7.32 -10.66 1.02
N ALA A 66 6.98 -11.37 2.11
CA ALA A 66 6.01 -10.85 3.07
C ALA A 66 6.56 -9.62 3.79
N GLU A 67 7.86 -9.63 4.12
CA GLU A 67 8.54 -8.49 4.74
C GLU A 67 8.55 -7.27 3.79
N LYS A 68 8.87 -7.47 2.51
CA LYS A 68 8.84 -6.40 1.49
C LYS A 68 7.44 -5.85 1.22
N ALA A 69 6.38 -6.65 1.36
CA ALA A 69 5.02 -6.19 1.11
C ALA A 69 4.63 -4.99 1.98
N VAL A 70 5.21 -4.85 3.18
CA VAL A 70 4.99 -3.69 4.06
C VAL A 70 5.51 -2.38 3.44
N GLU A 71 6.55 -2.46 2.62
CA GLU A 71 7.22 -1.31 1.97
C GLU A 71 6.73 -1.07 0.55
N GLU A 72 6.05 -2.04 -0.07
CA GLU A 72 5.68 -1.99 -1.48
C GLU A 72 4.16 -2.01 -1.72
N VAL A 73 3.30 -2.14 -0.70
CA VAL A 73 1.84 -2.26 -0.91
C VAL A 73 1.08 -1.04 -0.43
N VAL A 74 0.30 -0.48 -1.36
CA VAL A 74 -0.71 0.55 -1.10
C VAL A 74 -2.09 -0.08 -1.16
N THR A 75 -2.97 0.34 -0.27
CA THR A 75 -4.34 -0.12 -0.14
C THR A 75 -5.32 1.03 -0.28
N ILE A 76 -6.42 0.80 -1.02
CA ILE A 76 -7.55 1.73 -1.16
C ILE A 76 -8.77 1.06 -0.52
N PRO A 77 -9.50 1.74 0.38
CA PRO A 77 -10.63 1.14 1.07
C PRO A 77 -11.78 0.87 0.10
N GLN A 78 -12.52 -0.22 0.35
CA GLN A 78 -13.53 -0.75 -0.57
C GLN A 78 -14.64 0.25 -0.92
N TRP A 79 -15.02 1.16 -0.02
CA TRP A 79 -16.08 2.14 -0.27
C TRP A 79 -15.72 3.16 -1.36
N VAL A 80 -14.43 3.37 -1.67
CA VAL A 80 -13.99 4.22 -2.79
C VAL A 80 -14.48 3.65 -4.12
N PHE A 81 -14.56 2.33 -4.25
CA PHE A 81 -15.00 1.65 -5.48
C PHE A 81 -16.53 1.55 -5.60
N LEU A 82 -17.28 2.15 -4.68
CA LEU A 82 -18.73 2.34 -4.82
C LEU A 82 -19.08 3.65 -5.54
N ALA A 83 -18.06 4.46 -5.86
CA ALA A 83 -18.18 5.71 -6.58
C ALA A 83 -18.45 5.49 -8.09
N SER A 84 -18.56 6.58 -8.84
CA SER A 84 -18.77 6.52 -10.30
C SER A 84 -17.53 6.02 -11.04
N LYS A 85 -17.67 5.75 -12.33
CA LYS A 85 -16.51 5.39 -13.16
C LYS A 85 -15.58 6.59 -13.32
N GLU A 86 -16.13 7.79 -13.40
CA GLU A 86 -15.40 9.04 -13.50
C GLU A 86 -14.53 9.26 -12.25
N ASP A 87 -15.06 8.98 -11.06
CA ASP A 87 -14.27 9.03 -9.81
C ASP A 87 -13.10 8.01 -9.81
N MET A 88 -13.25 6.88 -10.50
CA MET A 88 -12.17 5.90 -10.68
C MET A 88 -11.10 6.41 -11.65
N ASP A 89 -11.48 7.17 -12.68
CA ASP A 89 -10.55 7.79 -13.62
C ASP A 89 -9.72 8.88 -12.91
N ASP A 90 -10.31 9.62 -11.95
CA ASP A 90 -9.60 10.61 -11.13
C ASP A 90 -8.46 9.98 -10.31
N ILE A 91 -8.64 8.76 -9.80
CA ILE A 91 -7.58 8.01 -9.10
C ILE A 91 -6.39 7.74 -10.05
N VAL A 92 -6.69 7.36 -11.30
CA VAL A 92 -5.66 7.10 -12.30
C VAL A 92 -4.95 8.39 -12.70
N GLU A 93 -5.69 9.49 -12.84
CA GLU A 93 -5.12 10.81 -13.13
C GLU A 93 -4.20 11.28 -12.00
N ALA A 94 -4.61 11.14 -10.74
CA ALA A 94 -3.80 11.47 -9.57
C ALA A 94 -2.47 10.70 -9.56
N ILE A 95 -2.50 9.38 -9.78
CA ILE A 95 -1.28 8.56 -9.85
C ILE A 95 -0.40 9.00 -11.02
N THR A 96 -0.99 9.29 -12.18
CA THR A 96 -0.26 9.74 -13.37
C THR A 96 0.40 11.10 -13.15
N LYS A 97 -0.29 12.02 -12.47
CA LYS A 97 0.24 13.33 -12.08
C LYS A 97 1.41 13.18 -11.12
N ILE A 98 1.25 12.38 -10.08
CA ILE A 98 2.33 12.08 -9.12
C ILE A 98 3.56 11.48 -9.84
N GLN A 99 3.33 10.58 -10.81
CA GLN A 99 4.41 10.00 -11.61
C GLN A 99 5.16 11.05 -12.44
N LYS A 100 4.44 11.98 -13.08
CA LYS A 100 5.05 13.08 -13.86
C LYS A 100 5.88 14.03 -12.98
N HIS A 101 5.46 14.22 -11.74
CA HIS A 101 6.12 15.09 -10.75
C HIS A 101 6.97 14.30 -9.74
N ALA A 102 7.40 13.08 -10.08
CA ALA A 102 8.06 12.18 -9.15
C ALA A 102 9.37 12.73 -8.53
N SER A 103 10.01 13.71 -9.17
CA SER A 103 11.18 14.41 -8.64
C SER A 103 10.89 15.30 -7.42
N GLU A 104 9.62 15.58 -7.14
CA GLU A 104 9.16 16.46 -6.06
C GLU A 104 8.63 15.68 -4.82
N LEU A 105 8.68 14.35 -4.87
CA LEU A 105 8.21 13.45 -3.79
C LEU A 105 9.19 13.33 -2.63
#